data_AF-A0A1V5LX38-F1
#
_entry.id   AF-A0A1V5LX38-F1
#
_cell.length_a   1.000
_cell.length_b   1.000
_cell.length_c   1.000
_cell.angle_alpha   90.00
_cell.angle_beta   90.00
_cell.angle_gamma   90.00
#
_symmetry.space_group_name_H-M   'P 1'
#
loop_
_entity.id
_entity.type
_entity.pdbx_description
1 polymer ?
#
loop_
_entity_poly.entity_id
_entity_poly.type
_entity_poly.pdbx_seq_one_letter_code
_entity_poly.pdbx_strand_id
1 'polypeptide(L)'
;MKNQPLNWNFAVPNAFSGEGEAVKNGPTEKAMSWMLTNPREPFQLAMPHSFVKIHVDENKSHWFYYPGGPPPLPDTEFGIAQTYGYTTETQSSSMPGGGLLCTTVSAMSVLLGTDVVGRSLDGIIFGLPEGNTTAVENYLTNRCNEMISVTGHSVGVNQVHQALSNPVTIGALIAGVRDFYLYSPDGMSLKCNPAPLAIAESPWLATMISNNPDGSEKLVIDEASMPAPIFFVPTVVPAPFCSPKLALGWGLWKKDVAWQPGTGYNGCLGQIRVKRWTNVHALGVCTFP
;
A
#
# COMPACT_ATOMS: atom_id res chain seq x y z
N MET A 1 22.74 -21.67 35.22
CA MET A 1 23.41 -22.44 34.14
C MET A 1 22.61 -22.19 32.87
N LYS A 2 23.24 -21.72 31.79
CA LYS A 2 22.56 -21.58 30.48
C LYS A 2 22.35 -22.97 29.90
N ASN A 3 21.11 -23.35 29.59
CA ASN A 3 20.81 -24.62 28.94
C ASN A 3 21.40 -24.61 27.52
N GLN A 4 22.05 -25.70 27.13
CA GLN A 4 22.54 -25.93 25.77
C GLN A 4 21.67 -27.01 25.13
N PRO A 5 20.69 -26.65 24.28
CA PRO A 5 19.72 -27.58 23.68
C PRO A 5 20.37 -28.69 22.84
N LEU A 6 21.60 -28.46 22.36
CA LEU A 6 22.38 -29.42 21.56
C LEU A 6 22.91 -30.62 22.36
N ASN A 7 22.86 -30.57 23.70
CA ASN A 7 23.41 -31.62 24.57
C ASN A 7 22.34 -32.56 25.14
N TRP A 8 21.13 -32.57 24.58
CA TRP A 8 20.02 -33.38 25.09
C TRP A 8 20.02 -34.78 24.47
N ASN A 9 20.17 -35.80 25.31
CA ASN A 9 20.17 -37.21 24.91
C ASN A 9 18.77 -37.80 24.65
N PHE A 10 17.71 -37.05 24.97
CA PHE A 10 16.32 -37.43 24.74
C PHE A 10 15.53 -36.21 24.27
N ALA A 11 14.55 -36.42 23.39
CA ALA A 11 13.58 -35.38 23.05
C ALA A 11 12.82 -34.99 24.33
N VAL A 12 12.99 -33.75 24.79
CA VAL A 12 12.16 -33.21 25.87
C VAL A 12 10.76 -33.02 25.28
N PRO A 13 9.72 -33.65 25.84
CA PRO A 13 8.36 -33.44 25.38
C PRO A 13 8.04 -31.95 25.43
N ASN A 14 7.54 -31.39 24.32
CA ASN A 14 6.99 -30.04 24.33
C ASN A 14 5.80 -30.04 25.29
N ALA A 15 6.04 -29.71 26.55
CA ALA A 15 4.99 -29.50 27.54
C ALA A 15 4.42 -28.10 27.28
N PHE A 16 3.45 -28.02 26.37
CA PHE A 16 2.62 -26.83 26.25
C PHE A 16 1.63 -26.83 27.40
N SER A 17 1.80 -25.95 28.38
CA SER A 17 0.71 -25.60 29.30
C SER A 17 0.09 -24.30 28.80
N GLY A 18 -1.14 -24.38 28.29
CA GLY A 18 -1.94 -23.20 28.00
C GLY A 18 -2.57 -22.68 29.28
N GLU A 19 -2.17 -21.50 29.72
CA GLU A 19 -2.91 -20.72 30.70
C GLU A 19 -3.55 -19.55 29.98
N GLY A 20 -4.87 -19.41 30.14
CA GLY A 20 -5.64 -18.29 29.62
C GLY A 20 -6.29 -17.58 30.78
N GLU A 21 -6.06 -16.27 30.89
CA GLU A 21 -6.73 -15.42 31.86
C GLU A 21 -7.65 -14.46 31.11
N ALA A 22 -8.94 -14.48 31.45
CA ALA A 22 -9.89 -13.48 31.00
C ALA A 22 -9.85 -12.31 32.00
N VAL A 23 -9.12 -11.25 31.66
CA VAL A 23 -8.99 -10.08 32.53
C VAL A 23 -10.07 -9.07 32.18
N LYS A 24 -11.08 -8.92 33.04
CA LYS A 24 -12.08 -7.84 32.92
C LYS A 24 -11.59 -6.59 33.66
N ASN A 25 -10.93 -5.69 32.94
CA ASN A 25 -10.65 -4.33 33.39
C ASN A 25 -11.16 -3.31 32.36
N GLY A 26 -12.48 -3.15 32.25
CA GLY A 26 -13.14 -2.15 31.40
C GLY A 26 -14.27 -2.69 30.51
N PRO A 27 -14.81 -1.85 29.59
CA PRO A 27 -15.89 -2.21 28.66
C PRO A 27 -15.45 -3.09 27.48
N THR A 28 -14.17 -3.44 27.37
CA THR A 28 -13.63 -4.30 26.33
C THR A 28 -13.02 -5.57 26.93
N GLU A 29 -13.40 -6.72 26.38
CA GLU A 29 -12.84 -8.02 26.74
C GLU A 29 -11.49 -8.18 26.04
N LYS A 30 -10.46 -8.59 26.81
CA LYS A 30 -9.16 -8.99 26.26
C LYS A 30 -8.86 -10.39 26.75
N ALA A 31 -8.66 -11.31 25.81
CA ALA A 31 -8.08 -12.61 26.08
C ALA A 31 -6.57 -12.51 25.84
N MET A 32 -5.77 -12.86 26.84
CA MET A 32 -4.34 -13.06 26.68
C MET A 32 -4.05 -14.55 26.83
N SER A 33 -3.42 -15.15 25.83
CA SER A 33 -2.85 -16.49 25.92
C SER A 33 -1.33 -16.37 25.90
N TRP A 34 -0.66 -16.99 26.86
CA TRP A 34 0.78 -17.19 26.79
C TRP A 34 1.08 -18.69 26.81
N MET A 35 2.09 -19.10 26.05
CA MET A 35 2.67 -20.44 26.18
C MET A 35 3.90 -20.35 27.07
N LEU A 36 3.89 -21.08 28.17
CA LEU A 36 5.10 -21.38 28.91
C LEU A 36 5.80 -22.55 28.22
N THR A 37 6.91 -22.27 27.54
CA THR A 37 7.78 -23.29 26.97
C THR A 37 8.88 -23.66 27.96
N ASN A 38 9.19 -24.96 28.07
CA ASN A 38 10.39 -25.46 28.76
C ASN A 38 11.28 -26.14 27.69
N PRO A 39 12.50 -25.65 27.44
CA PRO A 39 13.20 -24.60 28.17
C PRO A 39 12.53 -23.23 27.96
N ARG A 40 12.67 -22.33 28.93
CA ARG A 40 12.22 -20.92 28.90
C ARG A 40 12.96 -20.09 27.84
N GLU A 41 13.21 -20.72 26.70
CA GLU A 41 13.73 -20.10 25.50
C GLU A 41 12.55 -19.53 24.74
N PRO A 42 12.67 -18.31 24.20
CA PRO A 42 11.67 -17.77 23.30
C PRO A 42 11.66 -18.63 22.03
N PHE A 43 10.58 -19.38 21.82
CA PHE A 43 10.32 -20.02 20.54
C PHE A 43 9.47 -19.08 19.69
N GLN A 44 9.87 -18.87 18.44
CA GLN A 44 9.02 -18.19 17.48
C GLN A 44 7.82 -19.08 17.17
N LEU A 45 6.62 -18.60 17.50
CA LEU A 45 5.38 -19.30 17.19
C LEU A 45 5.14 -19.23 15.68
N ALA A 46 5.28 -20.35 14.98
CA ALA A 46 4.97 -20.46 13.57
C ALA A 46 3.46 -20.66 13.37
N MET A 47 2.88 -19.91 12.44
CA MET A 47 1.51 -19.99 11.95
C MET A 47 1.54 -20.42 10.46
N PRO A 48 1.82 -21.70 10.14
CA PRO A 48 2.02 -22.16 8.76
C PRO A 48 0.83 -21.94 7.83
N HIS A 49 -0.39 -21.97 8.36
CA HIS A 49 -1.61 -21.70 7.60
C HIS A 49 -2.08 -20.26 7.85
N SER A 50 -1.23 -19.31 7.47
CA SER A 50 -1.53 -17.89 7.61
C SER A 50 -1.02 -17.09 6.41
N PHE A 51 -1.51 -15.88 6.27
CA PHE A 51 -1.26 -15.01 5.13
C PHE A 51 -1.32 -13.54 5.53
N VAL A 52 -0.68 -12.70 4.72
CA VAL A 52 -0.82 -11.25 4.75
C VAL A 52 -1.60 -10.81 3.52
N LYS A 53 -2.60 -9.95 3.72
CA LYS A 53 -3.35 -9.30 2.64
C LYS A 53 -2.60 -8.09 2.11
N ILE A 54 -2.71 -7.87 0.82
CA ILE A 54 -2.26 -6.66 0.14
C ILE A 54 -3.44 -6.15 -0.65
N HIS A 55 -3.98 -5.02 -0.22
CA HIS A 55 -5.02 -4.29 -0.93
C HIS A 55 -4.40 -3.08 -1.63
N VAL A 56 -4.73 -2.90 -2.89
CA VAL A 56 -4.33 -1.72 -3.65
C VAL A 56 -5.59 -0.96 -4.04
N ASP A 57 -5.74 0.26 -3.54
CA ASP A 57 -6.89 1.13 -3.88
C ASP A 57 -6.89 1.48 -5.37
N GLU A 58 -8.04 1.92 -5.88
CA GLU A 58 -8.12 2.53 -7.21
C GLU A 58 -7.32 3.83 -7.30
N ASN A 59 -6.56 4.00 -8.38
CA ASN A 59 -5.79 5.22 -8.59
C ASN A 59 -6.71 6.38 -8.98
N LYS A 60 -6.45 7.56 -8.41
CA LYS A 60 -7.25 8.77 -8.67
C LYS A 60 -6.40 9.93 -9.17
N SER A 61 -6.98 10.76 -10.03
CA SER A 61 -6.43 12.05 -10.42
C SER A 61 -7.22 13.17 -9.76
N HIS A 62 -6.48 14.13 -9.20
CA HIS A 62 -7.01 15.31 -8.51
C HIS A 62 -6.52 16.55 -9.24
N TRP A 63 -7.41 17.49 -9.52
CA TRP A 63 -7.12 18.64 -10.39
C TRP A 63 -7.10 19.93 -9.59
N PHE A 64 -5.97 20.63 -9.63
CA PHE A 64 -5.73 21.84 -8.85
C PHE A 64 -5.51 23.04 -9.76
N TYR A 65 -6.16 24.16 -9.43
CA TYR A 65 -6.09 25.42 -10.16
C TYR A 65 -5.75 26.58 -9.23
N TYR A 66 -5.38 27.71 -9.81
CA TYR A 66 -4.80 28.86 -9.09
C TYR A 66 -5.58 30.15 -9.38
N PRO A 67 -6.81 30.30 -8.85
CA PRO A 67 -7.65 31.46 -9.12
C PRO A 67 -7.04 32.77 -8.61
N GLY A 68 -6.26 32.72 -7.53
CA GLY A 68 -5.56 33.89 -6.98
C GLY A 68 -4.37 34.36 -7.83
N GLY A 69 -3.81 33.50 -8.68
CA GLY A 69 -2.54 33.74 -9.37
C GLY A 69 -1.46 32.75 -8.96
N PRO A 70 -0.18 32.98 -9.32
CA PRO A 70 0.87 31.99 -9.13
C PRO A 70 1.12 31.69 -7.63
N PRO A 71 1.72 30.52 -7.31
CA PRO A 71 2.20 30.21 -5.96
C PRO A 71 3.01 31.37 -5.37
N PRO A 72 2.87 31.66 -4.06
CA PRO A 72 2.30 30.80 -3.01
C PRO A 72 0.80 30.97 -2.76
N LEU A 73 0.05 31.61 -3.68
CA LEU A 73 -1.41 31.72 -3.52
C LEU A 73 -2.06 30.32 -3.49
N PRO A 74 -3.14 30.15 -2.70
CA PRO A 74 -3.73 28.84 -2.46
C PRO A 74 -4.22 28.23 -3.77
N ASP A 75 -3.88 26.97 -3.98
CA ASP A 75 -4.53 26.15 -4.98
C ASP A 75 -5.94 25.77 -4.55
N THR A 76 -6.76 25.41 -5.53
CA THR A 76 -8.13 24.94 -5.32
C THR A 76 -8.30 23.65 -6.09
N GLU A 77 -8.63 22.57 -5.38
CA GLU A 77 -9.09 21.34 -6.01
C GLU A 77 -10.43 21.60 -6.69
N PHE A 78 -10.57 21.18 -7.95
CA PHE A 78 -11.77 21.41 -8.74
C PHE A 78 -12.24 20.15 -9.45
N GLY A 79 -13.56 19.93 -9.40
CA GLY A 79 -14.20 18.77 -10.00
C GLY A 79 -14.19 17.54 -9.10
N ILE A 80 -14.69 16.42 -9.64
CA ILE A 80 -14.67 15.12 -8.98
C ILE A 80 -13.37 14.42 -9.35
N ALA A 81 -12.70 13.81 -8.37
CA ALA A 81 -11.51 12.99 -8.63
C ALA A 81 -11.83 11.89 -9.65
N GLN A 82 -11.02 11.80 -10.72
CA GLN A 82 -11.25 10.83 -11.80
C GLN A 82 -10.43 9.57 -11.53
N THR A 83 -11.01 8.40 -11.77
CA THR A 83 -10.31 7.12 -11.57
C THR A 83 -9.51 6.77 -12.83
N TYR A 84 -8.31 6.22 -12.69
CA TYR A 84 -7.53 5.63 -13.79
C TYR A 84 -6.99 4.25 -13.41
N GLY A 85 -6.79 3.39 -14.41
CA GLY A 85 -6.33 2.02 -14.21
C GLY A 85 -4.85 1.86 -13.87
N TYR A 86 -4.37 0.62 -13.94
CA TYR A 86 -2.92 0.28 -13.91
C TYR A 86 -2.32 0.28 -15.32
N THR A 87 -2.87 1.15 -16.17
CA THR A 87 -2.50 1.40 -17.56
C THR A 87 -2.32 2.89 -17.76
N THR A 88 -1.71 3.31 -18.85
CA THR A 88 -1.67 4.72 -19.19
C THR A 88 -3.00 5.19 -19.76
N GLU A 89 -3.49 6.31 -19.26
CA GLU A 89 -4.78 6.89 -19.67
C GLU A 89 -4.65 8.40 -19.82
N THR A 90 -5.41 8.98 -20.74
CA THR A 90 -5.45 10.43 -20.91
C THR A 90 -6.70 10.98 -20.28
N GLN A 91 -6.55 11.97 -19.40
CA GLN A 91 -7.65 12.65 -18.75
C GLN A 91 -7.53 14.16 -18.90
N SER A 92 -8.64 14.86 -18.69
CA SER A 92 -8.69 16.32 -18.81
C SER A 92 -9.67 16.92 -17.80
N SER A 93 -9.41 18.18 -17.46
CA SER A 93 -10.27 18.99 -16.60
C SER A 93 -10.15 20.48 -16.96
N SER A 94 -11.20 21.24 -16.68
CA SER A 94 -11.22 22.69 -16.86
C SER A 94 -11.98 23.39 -15.73
N MET A 95 -11.40 24.45 -15.19
CA MET A 95 -12.02 25.27 -14.15
C MET A 95 -12.39 26.67 -14.67
N PRO A 96 -13.66 27.07 -14.59
CA PRO A 96 -14.08 28.46 -14.74
C PRO A 96 -13.45 29.33 -13.64
N GLY A 97 -12.85 30.46 -14.02
CA GLY A 97 -12.13 31.33 -13.10
C GLY A 97 -10.89 30.69 -12.46
N GLY A 98 -10.36 29.59 -13.03
CA GLY A 98 -9.22 28.85 -12.46
C GLY A 98 -7.86 29.57 -12.53
N GLY A 99 -7.82 30.83 -12.98
CA GLY A 99 -6.61 31.60 -13.15
C GLY A 99 -6.83 33.09 -12.98
N LEU A 100 -5.80 33.81 -12.55
CA LEU A 100 -5.87 35.25 -12.28
C LEU A 100 -6.22 36.02 -13.57
N LEU A 101 -7.33 36.76 -13.54
CA LEU A 101 -7.87 37.52 -14.67
C LEU A 101 -8.21 36.67 -15.90
N CYS A 102 -8.43 35.36 -15.72
CA CYS A 102 -8.79 34.45 -16.79
C CYS A 102 -10.24 33.96 -16.60
N THR A 103 -11.01 33.85 -17.68
CA THR A 103 -12.37 33.28 -17.61
C THR A 103 -12.35 31.77 -17.39
N THR A 104 -11.38 31.08 -17.99
CA THR A 104 -11.26 29.62 -17.88
C THR A 104 -9.80 29.20 -17.98
N VAL A 105 -9.41 28.20 -17.19
CA VAL A 105 -8.14 27.47 -17.35
C VAL A 105 -8.47 26.00 -17.58
N SER A 106 -7.95 25.42 -18.66
CA SER A 106 -8.12 24.00 -18.99
C SER A 106 -6.78 23.30 -19.02
N ALA A 107 -6.68 22.20 -18.27
CA ALA A 107 -5.47 21.40 -18.23
C ALA A 107 -5.24 20.57 -19.51
N MET A 108 -6.21 20.60 -20.44
CA MET A 108 -6.22 19.78 -21.66
C MET A 108 -6.02 18.29 -21.35
N SER A 109 -5.55 17.53 -22.33
CA SER A 109 -5.23 16.11 -22.23
C SER A 109 -3.89 15.88 -21.51
N VAL A 110 -3.95 15.28 -20.32
CA VAL A 110 -2.80 14.89 -19.51
C VAL A 110 -2.70 13.37 -19.45
N LEU A 111 -1.51 12.83 -19.75
CA LEU A 111 -1.22 11.40 -19.63
C LEU A 111 -0.96 11.03 -18.17
N LEU A 112 -1.75 10.09 -17.66
CA LEU A 112 -1.69 9.55 -16.30
C LEU A 112 -1.31 8.07 -16.32
N GLY A 113 -1.01 7.51 -15.16
CA GLY A 113 -0.71 6.09 -14.99
C GLY A 113 0.74 5.68 -15.28
N THR A 114 1.60 6.62 -15.68
CA THR A 114 3.04 6.35 -15.91
C THR A 114 3.80 5.97 -14.64
N ASP A 115 3.24 6.26 -13.45
CA ASP A 115 3.79 5.85 -12.17
C ASP A 115 3.44 4.42 -11.77
N VAL A 116 2.41 3.81 -12.36
CA VAL A 116 1.90 2.48 -11.99
C VAL A 116 1.98 1.46 -13.12
N VAL A 117 2.00 1.90 -14.39
CA VAL A 117 1.98 1.01 -15.55
C VAL A 117 3.17 0.05 -15.53
N GLY A 118 2.87 -1.26 -15.67
CA GLY A 118 3.88 -2.31 -15.72
C GLY A 118 4.63 -2.56 -14.40
N ARG A 119 4.24 -1.94 -13.29
CA ARG A 119 4.86 -2.18 -11.98
C ARG A 119 4.25 -3.40 -11.29
N SER A 120 5.11 -4.21 -10.68
CA SER A 120 4.71 -5.26 -9.74
C SER A 120 4.20 -4.65 -8.43
N LEU A 121 3.60 -5.46 -7.55
CA LEU A 121 3.21 -5.01 -6.21
C LEU A 121 4.38 -4.41 -5.44
N ASP A 122 5.58 -4.98 -5.62
CA ASP A 122 6.81 -4.43 -5.05
C ASP A 122 7.04 -2.98 -5.47
N GLY A 123 6.99 -2.72 -6.79
CA GLY A 123 7.15 -1.37 -7.34
C GLY A 123 6.01 -0.41 -6.97
N ILE A 124 4.82 -0.92 -6.67
CA ILE A 124 3.66 -0.14 -6.23
C ILE A 124 3.77 0.25 -4.74
N ILE A 125 4.21 -0.67 -3.88
CA ILE A 125 4.37 -0.48 -2.43
C ILE A 125 5.65 0.33 -2.13
N PHE A 126 6.79 -0.10 -2.65
CA PHE A 126 8.12 0.39 -2.29
C PHE A 126 8.70 1.39 -3.27
N GLY A 127 8.22 1.40 -4.52
CA GLY A 127 8.66 2.36 -5.52
C GLY A 127 8.19 3.79 -5.25
N LEU A 128 8.58 4.68 -6.16
CA LEU A 128 8.20 6.09 -6.22
C LEU A 128 6.69 6.34 -5.98
N PRO A 129 6.29 7.47 -5.36
CA PRO A 129 7.11 8.35 -4.54
C PRO A 129 7.66 7.58 -3.33
N GLU A 130 8.94 7.79 -3.02
CA GLU A 130 9.59 7.13 -1.89
C GLU A 130 9.07 7.71 -0.57
N GLY A 131 8.77 6.83 0.37
CA GLY A 131 8.45 7.16 1.76
C GLY A 131 9.37 6.37 2.68
N ASN A 132 9.12 6.40 3.99
CA ASN A 132 9.86 5.56 4.93
C ASN A 132 9.42 4.09 4.79
N THR A 133 10.06 3.33 3.89
CA THR A 133 9.71 1.94 3.59
C THR A 133 10.19 0.95 4.64
N THR A 134 11.19 1.31 5.46
CA THR A 134 11.80 0.41 6.45
C THR A 134 10.79 -0.14 7.45
N ALA A 135 9.80 0.67 7.85
CA ALA A 135 8.73 0.19 8.73
C ALA A 135 7.85 -0.86 8.05
N VAL A 136 7.50 -0.66 6.77
CA VAL A 136 6.71 -1.61 5.98
C VAL A 136 7.49 -2.91 5.76
N GLU A 137 8.78 -2.81 5.40
CA GLU A 137 9.68 -3.96 5.24
C GLU A 137 9.79 -4.78 6.53
N ASN A 138 9.95 -4.12 7.67
CA ASN A 138 10.02 -4.78 8.97
C ASN A 138 8.70 -5.46 9.33
N TYR A 139 7.55 -4.81 9.12
CA TYR A 139 6.24 -5.42 9.39
C TYR A 139 6.01 -6.66 8.53
N LEU A 140 6.25 -6.57 7.22
CA LEU A 140 6.10 -7.72 6.32
C LEU A 140 7.08 -8.83 6.65
N THR A 141 8.36 -8.51 6.84
CA THR A 141 9.39 -9.52 7.12
C THR A 141 9.08 -10.26 8.42
N ASN A 142 8.64 -9.55 9.46
CA ASN A 142 8.23 -10.19 10.72
C ASN A 142 7.04 -11.13 10.52
N ARG A 143 5.98 -10.67 9.82
CA ARG A 143 4.81 -11.53 9.55
C ARG A 143 5.13 -12.70 8.63
N CYS A 144 5.99 -12.51 7.63
CA CYS A 144 6.44 -13.61 6.78
C CYS A 144 7.22 -14.65 7.57
N ASN A 145 8.07 -14.25 8.52
CA ASN A 145 8.76 -15.19 9.40
C ASN A 145 7.80 -15.95 10.33
N GLU A 146 6.66 -15.37 10.72
CA GLU A 146 5.61 -16.10 11.43
C GLU A 146 4.97 -17.20 10.57
N MET A 147 4.99 -17.10 9.24
CA MET A 147 4.45 -18.13 8.33
C MET A 147 5.40 -19.32 8.13
N ILE A 148 6.69 -19.17 8.46
CA ILE A 148 7.72 -20.19 8.20
C ILE A 148 7.65 -21.28 9.26
N SER A 149 7.37 -22.50 8.85
CA SER A 149 7.32 -23.67 9.74
C SER A 149 8.57 -24.53 9.71
N VAL A 150 9.50 -24.29 8.78
CA VAL A 150 10.78 -25.01 8.73
C VAL A 150 11.74 -24.43 9.77
N THR A 151 12.07 -25.24 10.78
CA THR A 151 12.97 -24.86 11.87
C THR A 151 14.34 -24.39 11.35
N GLY A 152 14.81 -23.24 11.84
CA GLY A 152 16.10 -22.67 11.46
C GLY A 152 16.09 -21.95 10.09
N HIS A 153 14.96 -21.95 9.39
CA HIS A 153 14.77 -21.11 8.22
C HIS A 153 14.18 -19.76 8.63
N SER A 154 14.66 -18.69 8.01
CA SER A 154 14.08 -17.37 8.13
C SER A 154 14.08 -16.69 6.77
N VAL A 155 13.10 -15.84 6.57
CA VAL A 155 12.96 -15.03 5.37
C VAL A 155 13.46 -13.62 5.65
N GLY A 156 14.34 -13.13 4.78
CA GLY A 156 14.82 -11.76 4.79
C GLY A 156 13.98 -10.85 3.91
N VAL A 157 14.24 -9.54 4.03
CA VAL A 157 13.60 -8.47 3.25
C VAL A 157 13.66 -8.76 1.74
N ASN A 158 14.80 -9.24 1.23
CA ASN A 158 14.95 -9.58 -0.19
C ASN A 158 13.97 -10.65 -0.68
N GLN A 159 13.68 -11.67 0.14
CA GLN A 159 12.73 -12.72 -0.23
C GLN A 159 11.29 -12.20 -0.25
N VAL A 160 10.97 -11.21 0.62
CA VAL A 160 9.69 -10.50 0.56
C VAL A 160 9.57 -9.71 -0.74
N HIS A 161 10.57 -8.90 -1.10
CA HIS A 161 10.57 -8.16 -2.37
C HIS A 161 10.45 -9.08 -3.60
N GLN A 162 11.14 -10.22 -3.59
CA GLN A 162 11.06 -11.21 -4.66
C GLN A 162 9.64 -11.79 -4.80
N ALA A 163 8.99 -12.13 -3.68
CA ALA A 163 7.61 -12.62 -3.69
C ALA A 163 6.63 -11.57 -4.23
N LEU A 164 6.80 -10.30 -3.87
CA LEU A 164 5.99 -9.17 -4.33
C LEU A 164 6.28 -8.75 -5.78
N SER A 165 7.45 -9.12 -6.30
CA SER A 165 7.87 -8.86 -7.68
C SER A 165 7.32 -9.87 -8.69
N ASN A 166 6.40 -10.75 -8.28
CA ASN A 166 5.78 -11.74 -9.16
C ASN A 166 5.07 -11.06 -10.36
N PRO A 167 5.50 -11.31 -11.61
CA PRO A 167 4.96 -10.63 -12.80
C PRO A 167 3.48 -10.93 -13.05
N VAL A 168 2.94 -12.02 -12.50
CA VAL A 168 1.51 -12.34 -12.58
C VAL A 168 0.64 -11.25 -11.94
N THR A 169 1.18 -10.58 -10.91
CA THR A 169 0.46 -9.49 -10.22
C THR A 169 0.24 -8.28 -11.12
N ILE A 170 1.14 -8.02 -12.07
CA ILE A 170 1.02 -6.93 -13.05
C ILE A 170 -0.21 -7.15 -13.93
N GLY A 171 -0.35 -8.35 -14.51
CA GLY A 171 -1.50 -8.70 -15.34
C GLY A 171 -2.82 -8.65 -14.57
N ALA A 172 -2.81 -9.08 -13.31
CA ALA A 172 -3.97 -9.02 -12.44
C ALA A 172 -4.38 -7.58 -12.09
N LEU A 173 -3.43 -6.68 -11.81
CA LEU A 173 -3.70 -5.26 -11.57
C LEU A 173 -4.35 -4.59 -12.80
N ILE A 174 -3.82 -4.88 -14.00
CA ILE A 174 -4.39 -4.41 -15.28
C ILE A 174 -5.81 -4.94 -15.47
N ALA A 175 -6.07 -6.20 -15.10
CA ALA A 175 -7.40 -6.82 -15.18
C ALA A 175 -8.39 -6.35 -14.09
N GLY A 176 -8.00 -5.40 -13.22
CA GLY A 176 -8.88 -4.84 -12.19
C GLY A 176 -8.83 -5.54 -10.83
N VAL A 177 -7.94 -6.51 -10.63
CA VAL A 177 -7.75 -7.15 -9.32
C VAL A 177 -7.05 -6.17 -8.37
N ARG A 178 -7.53 -6.10 -7.13
CA ARG A 178 -7.03 -5.19 -6.09
C ARG A 178 -6.52 -5.90 -4.84
N ASP A 179 -6.93 -7.15 -4.63
CA ASP A 179 -6.54 -7.96 -3.48
C ASP A 179 -5.56 -9.06 -3.86
N PHE A 180 -4.46 -9.12 -3.12
CA PHE A 180 -3.39 -10.09 -3.26
C PHE A 180 -3.02 -10.68 -1.90
N TYR A 181 -2.44 -11.87 -1.93
CA TYR A 181 -2.18 -12.66 -0.73
C TYR A 181 -0.72 -13.08 -0.74
N LEU A 182 0.00 -12.69 0.30
CA LEU A 182 1.36 -13.13 0.58
C LEU A 182 1.30 -14.29 1.59
N TYR A 183 1.79 -15.46 1.20
CA TYR A 183 1.69 -16.70 1.97
C TYR A 183 2.92 -17.59 1.73
N SER A 184 3.04 -18.65 2.54
CA SER A 184 4.05 -19.70 2.34
C SER A 184 3.36 -21.03 1.98
N PRO A 185 3.53 -21.55 0.74
CA PRO A 185 2.88 -22.79 0.33
C PRO A 185 3.51 -24.05 0.94
N ASP A 186 4.80 -23.98 1.28
CA ASP A 186 5.63 -25.10 1.75
C ASP A 186 6.21 -24.87 3.16
N GLY A 187 5.84 -23.75 3.80
CA GLY A 187 6.38 -23.35 5.10
C GLY A 187 7.84 -22.88 5.06
N MET A 188 8.39 -22.58 3.89
CA MET A 188 9.77 -22.14 3.68
C MET A 188 9.87 -20.95 2.69
N SER A 189 9.28 -21.09 1.51
CA SER A 189 9.27 -20.07 0.45
C SER A 189 8.08 -19.14 0.59
N LEU A 190 8.21 -17.92 0.07
CA LEU A 190 7.12 -16.93 0.01
C LEU A 190 6.58 -16.82 -1.41
N LYS A 191 5.27 -16.67 -1.53
CA LYS A 191 4.60 -16.35 -2.79
C LYS A 191 3.56 -15.26 -2.57
N CYS A 192 3.40 -14.42 -3.59
CA CYS A 192 2.32 -13.45 -3.64
C CYS A 192 1.49 -13.65 -4.91
N ASN A 193 0.18 -13.86 -4.75
CA ASN A 193 -0.74 -14.15 -5.85
C ASN A 193 -2.15 -13.59 -5.58
N PRO A 194 -2.96 -13.37 -6.63
CA PRO A 194 -4.39 -13.12 -6.49
C PRO A 194 -5.11 -14.39 -6.01
N ALA A 195 -6.31 -14.23 -5.43
CA ALA A 195 -7.06 -15.30 -4.77
C ALA A 195 -7.17 -16.62 -5.59
N PRO A 196 -7.55 -16.62 -6.88
CA PRO A 196 -7.72 -17.89 -7.62
C PRO A 196 -6.43 -18.72 -7.71
N LEU A 197 -5.29 -18.06 -7.90
CA LEU A 197 -3.99 -18.72 -7.98
C LEU A 197 -3.47 -19.11 -6.60
N ALA A 198 -3.67 -18.25 -5.61
CA ALA A 198 -3.29 -18.55 -4.22
C ALA A 198 -4.01 -19.80 -3.69
N ILE A 199 -5.32 -19.91 -3.94
CA ILE A 199 -6.13 -21.07 -3.55
C ILE A 199 -5.72 -22.34 -4.30
N ALA A 200 -5.41 -22.24 -5.59
CA ALA A 200 -4.98 -23.40 -6.38
C ALA A 200 -3.66 -24.00 -5.87
N GLU A 201 -2.72 -23.15 -5.44
CA GLU A 201 -1.44 -23.58 -4.88
C GLU A 201 -1.52 -23.96 -3.39
N SER A 202 -2.47 -23.39 -2.65
CA SER A 202 -2.63 -23.58 -1.21
C SER A 202 -4.11 -23.65 -0.85
N PRO A 203 -4.75 -24.84 -1.00
CA PRO A 203 -6.20 -25.00 -0.87
C PRO A 203 -6.77 -24.60 0.50
N TRP A 204 -5.94 -24.64 1.56
CA TRP A 204 -6.32 -24.20 2.90
C TRP A 204 -6.69 -22.70 2.95
N LEU A 205 -6.19 -21.88 2.02
CA LEU A 205 -6.59 -20.47 1.93
C LEU A 205 -8.08 -20.31 1.65
N ALA A 206 -8.71 -21.22 0.91
CA ALA A 206 -10.11 -21.09 0.49
C ALA A 206 -11.08 -20.86 1.66
N THR A 207 -10.80 -21.44 2.84
CA THR A 207 -11.65 -21.33 4.03
C THR A 207 -11.41 -20.07 4.84
N MET A 208 -10.33 -19.32 4.58
CA MET A 208 -9.89 -18.20 5.41
C MET A 208 -9.54 -16.92 4.64
N ILE A 209 -9.47 -16.96 3.31
CA ILE A 209 -9.03 -15.84 2.47
C ILE A 209 -9.88 -14.58 2.63
N SER A 210 -11.15 -14.73 3.00
CA SER A 210 -12.07 -13.63 3.28
C SER A 210 -11.82 -12.95 4.64
N ASN A 211 -11.09 -13.58 5.56
CA ASN A 211 -10.87 -13.07 6.91
C ASN A 211 -10.04 -11.79 6.90
N ASN A 212 -10.47 -10.77 7.63
CA ASN A 212 -9.76 -9.49 7.73
C ASN A 212 -8.91 -9.45 9.01
N PRO A 213 -7.87 -8.62 9.05
CA PRO A 213 -7.14 -8.35 10.28
C PRO A 213 -8.04 -7.65 11.31
N ASP A 214 -7.79 -7.92 12.58
CA ASP A 214 -8.57 -7.47 13.73
C ASP A 214 -7.99 -6.23 14.43
N GLY A 215 -6.77 -5.82 14.08
CA GLY A 215 -6.16 -4.59 14.56
C GLY A 215 -6.69 -3.33 13.87
N SER A 216 -6.34 -2.17 14.41
CA SER A 216 -6.67 -0.88 13.79
C SER A 216 -5.65 -0.49 12.72
N GLU A 217 -6.12 -0.01 11.57
CA GLU A 217 -5.28 0.50 10.48
C GLU A 217 -4.52 1.75 10.93
N LYS A 218 -3.24 1.85 10.52
CA LYS A 218 -2.39 3.01 10.72
C LYS A 218 -1.63 3.36 9.44
N LEU A 219 -1.55 4.64 9.11
CA LEU A 219 -0.67 5.11 8.04
C LEU A 219 0.79 4.95 8.47
N VAL A 220 1.57 4.28 7.62
CA VAL A 220 3.00 4.03 7.80
C VAL A 220 3.81 4.92 6.87
N ILE A 221 3.32 5.06 5.63
CA ILE A 221 3.76 6.11 4.71
C ILE A 221 2.56 7.04 4.53
N ASP A 222 2.76 8.30 4.86
CA ASP A 222 1.73 9.34 4.88
C ASP A 222 2.13 10.47 3.91
N GLU A 223 1.32 10.68 2.89
CA GLU A 223 1.45 11.70 1.86
C GLU A 223 2.83 11.77 1.17
N ALA A 224 3.48 10.62 0.94
CA ALA A 224 4.72 10.59 0.17
C ALA A 224 4.48 11.25 -1.20
N SER A 225 5.36 12.17 -1.58
CA SER A 225 5.14 13.06 -2.71
C SER A 225 6.41 13.23 -3.52
N MET A 226 6.27 13.25 -4.85
CA MET A 226 7.37 13.62 -5.74
C MET A 226 6.86 14.32 -7.01
N PRO A 227 7.71 15.11 -7.69
CA PRO A 227 7.40 15.62 -9.02
C PRO A 227 7.12 14.47 -10.00
N ALA A 228 5.97 14.53 -10.66
CA ALA A 228 5.67 13.67 -11.79
C ALA A 228 6.35 14.25 -13.06
N PRO A 229 6.76 13.43 -14.03
CA PRO A 229 7.20 13.87 -15.36
C PRO A 229 5.99 14.31 -16.22
N ILE A 230 5.08 15.07 -15.62
CA ILE A 230 3.90 15.65 -16.23
C ILE A 230 4.19 17.14 -16.29
N PHE A 231 4.41 17.63 -17.51
CA PHE A 231 4.59 19.05 -17.81
C PHE A 231 3.79 19.38 -19.05
N PHE A 232 2.95 20.40 -18.96
CA PHE A 232 2.07 20.79 -20.06
C PHE A 232 1.80 22.30 -20.01
N VAL A 233 1.23 22.83 -21.10
CA VAL A 233 0.78 24.21 -21.18
C VAL A 233 -0.74 24.21 -21.17
N PRO A 234 -1.39 24.65 -20.08
CA PRO A 234 -2.84 24.78 -20.01
C PRO A 234 -3.37 25.72 -21.10
N THR A 235 -4.59 25.47 -21.57
CA THR A 235 -5.32 26.46 -22.37
C THR A 235 -5.91 27.50 -21.42
N VAL A 236 -5.55 28.76 -21.65
CA VAL A 236 -6.02 29.90 -20.84
C VAL A 236 -6.88 30.80 -21.70
N VAL A 237 -8.13 31.01 -21.27
CA VAL A 237 -9.03 31.98 -21.89
C VAL A 237 -9.04 33.22 -21.01
N PRO A 238 -8.59 34.39 -21.52
CA PRO A 238 -8.54 35.60 -20.73
C PRO A 238 -9.94 36.17 -20.46
N ALA A 239 -10.09 36.86 -19.33
CA ALA A 239 -11.26 37.70 -19.11
C ALA A 239 -11.34 38.82 -20.16
N PRO A 240 -12.54 39.42 -20.39
CA PRO A 240 -12.67 40.56 -21.27
C PRO A 240 -11.65 41.65 -20.93
N PHE A 241 -11.00 42.21 -21.95
CA PHE A 241 -9.95 43.24 -21.83
C PHE A 241 -8.63 42.76 -21.20
N CYS A 242 -8.44 41.46 -20.98
CA CYS A 242 -7.17 40.87 -20.56
C CYS A 242 -6.51 40.07 -21.69
N SER A 243 -5.20 39.83 -21.55
CA SER A 243 -4.39 39.00 -22.43
C SER A 243 -3.69 37.90 -21.62
N PRO A 244 -3.51 36.68 -22.16
CA PRO A 244 -2.74 35.63 -21.47
C PRO A 244 -1.28 36.07 -21.27
N LYS A 245 -0.74 35.81 -20.07
CA LYS A 245 0.64 36.14 -19.70
C LYS A 245 1.45 34.89 -19.32
N LEU A 246 0.85 33.97 -18.59
CA LEU A 246 1.52 32.74 -18.15
C LEU A 246 0.53 31.58 -18.18
N ALA A 247 0.98 30.45 -18.68
CA ALA A 247 0.29 29.18 -18.59
C ALA A 247 1.32 28.10 -18.23
N LEU A 248 1.11 27.40 -17.12
CA LEU A 248 2.02 26.36 -16.65
C LEU A 248 1.24 25.21 -16.04
N GLY A 249 1.56 23.99 -16.42
CA GLY A 249 0.97 22.78 -15.88
C GLY A 249 2.04 21.81 -15.40
N TRP A 250 1.81 21.19 -14.24
CA TRP A 250 2.71 20.18 -13.67
C TRP A 250 1.92 19.11 -12.92
N GLY A 251 2.56 17.98 -12.61
CA GLY A 251 1.97 16.93 -11.80
C GLY A 251 2.81 16.55 -10.58
N LEU A 252 2.16 16.01 -9.57
CA LEU A 252 2.79 15.36 -8.42
C LEU A 252 2.21 13.96 -8.26
N TRP A 253 3.10 12.98 -8.11
CA TRP A 253 2.69 11.64 -7.70
C TRP A 253 2.64 11.57 -6.19
N LYS A 254 1.58 10.93 -5.68
CA LYS A 254 1.28 10.80 -4.27
C LYS A 254 1.05 9.33 -3.89
N LYS A 255 1.45 8.95 -2.68
CA LYS A 255 1.27 7.59 -2.15
C LYS A 255 1.09 7.59 -0.64
N ASP A 256 0.10 6.82 -0.20
CA ASP A 256 -0.04 6.37 1.18
C ASP A 256 0.12 4.85 1.25
N VAL A 257 0.71 4.39 2.35
CA VAL A 257 0.74 2.97 2.71
C VAL A 257 0.29 2.83 4.14
N ALA A 258 -0.80 2.09 4.33
CA ALA A 258 -1.35 1.77 5.63
C ALA A 258 -1.04 0.32 6.01
N TRP A 259 -0.84 0.08 7.30
CA TRP A 259 -0.71 -1.24 7.89
C TRP A 259 -1.83 -1.46 8.90
N GLN A 260 -2.53 -2.58 8.75
CA GLN A 260 -3.49 -3.07 9.72
C GLN A 260 -2.99 -4.41 10.26
N PRO A 261 -2.56 -4.49 11.53
CA PRO A 261 -2.04 -5.74 12.09
C PRO A 261 -3.19 -6.75 12.31
N GLY A 262 -2.92 -8.03 12.03
CA GLY A 262 -3.78 -9.14 12.43
C GLY A 262 -3.14 -9.95 13.56
N THR A 263 -3.96 -10.54 14.43
CA THR A 263 -3.51 -11.48 15.47
C THR A 263 -3.20 -12.89 14.93
N GLY A 264 -3.63 -13.21 13.71
CA GLY A 264 -3.50 -14.55 13.14
C GLY A 264 -4.58 -15.54 13.58
N TYR A 265 -5.51 -15.15 14.47
CA TYR A 265 -6.60 -16.00 14.97
C TYR A 265 -7.41 -16.71 13.87
N ASN A 266 -7.51 -16.08 12.70
CA ASN A 266 -8.25 -16.55 11.54
C ASN A 266 -7.35 -16.73 10.29
N GLY A 267 -6.04 -16.94 10.50
CA GLY A 267 -5.03 -17.04 9.45
C GLY A 267 -4.58 -15.71 8.85
N CYS A 268 -5.25 -14.58 9.12
CA CYS A 268 -4.80 -13.27 8.62
C CYS A 268 -3.81 -12.62 9.62
N LEU A 269 -2.57 -12.44 9.21
CA LEU A 269 -1.49 -11.82 10.00
C LEU A 269 -1.46 -10.29 9.90
N GLY A 270 -2.18 -9.74 8.91
CA GLY A 270 -2.25 -8.31 8.67
C GLY A 270 -2.64 -7.98 7.24
N GLN A 271 -2.81 -6.69 7.00
CA GLN A 271 -3.08 -6.12 5.69
C GLN A 271 -2.20 -4.90 5.45
N ILE A 272 -1.57 -4.85 4.27
CA ILE A 272 -1.10 -3.60 3.69
C ILE A 272 -2.20 -3.05 2.79
N ARG A 273 -2.51 -1.77 2.96
CA ARG A 273 -3.34 -1.02 2.01
C ARG A 273 -2.48 0.04 1.34
N VAL A 274 -2.44 0.05 0.01
CA VAL A 274 -1.71 1.04 -0.77
C VAL A 274 -2.68 1.93 -1.49
N LYS A 275 -2.56 3.24 -1.31
CA LYS A 275 -3.33 4.24 -2.03
C LYS A 275 -2.39 5.12 -2.83
N ARG A 276 -2.66 5.28 -4.12
CA ARG A 276 -1.86 6.12 -5.02
C ARG A 276 -2.76 7.08 -5.77
N TRP A 277 -2.28 8.28 -5.99
CA TRP A 277 -2.99 9.28 -6.76
C TRP A 277 -2.05 10.28 -7.41
N THR A 278 -2.55 10.99 -8.41
CA THR A 278 -1.80 12.03 -9.11
C THR A 278 -2.51 13.37 -8.91
N ASN A 279 -1.80 14.35 -8.36
CA ASN A 279 -2.26 15.74 -8.37
C ASN A 279 -1.80 16.39 -9.67
N VAL A 280 -2.71 16.97 -10.43
CA VAL A 280 -2.43 17.71 -11.65
C VAL A 280 -2.74 19.18 -11.41
N HIS A 281 -1.72 20.02 -11.54
CA HIS A 281 -1.80 21.45 -11.30
C HIS A 281 -1.82 22.21 -12.62
N ALA A 282 -2.74 23.16 -12.76
CA ALA A 282 -2.86 24.04 -13.93
C ALA A 282 -2.95 25.50 -13.50
N LEU A 283 -1.92 26.27 -13.84
CA LEU A 283 -1.83 27.71 -13.61
C LEU A 283 -2.13 28.46 -14.90
N GLY A 284 -3.07 29.41 -14.82
CA GLY A 284 -3.28 30.43 -15.84
C GLY A 284 -3.20 31.82 -15.22
N VAL A 285 -2.46 32.72 -15.86
CA VAL A 285 -2.40 34.14 -15.48
C VAL A 285 -2.61 34.97 -16.73
N CYS A 286 -3.53 35.90 -16.63
CA CYS A 286 -3.84 36.90 -17.62
C CYS A 286 -3.53 38.28 -17.03
N THR A 287 -3.32 39.28 -17.88
CA THR A 287 -3.10 40.67 -17.44
C THR A 287 -3.90 41.63 -18.27
N PHE A 288 -4.28 42.76 -17.67
CA PHE A 288 -4.69 43.93 -18.44
C PHE A 288 -3.50 44.45 -19.26
N PRO A 289 -3.74 44.99 -20.47
CA PRO A 289 -2.72 45.67 -21.25
C PRO A 289 -2.12 46.86 -20.50
#